data_AF-A0A2W4T408-F1
#
_entry.id   AF-A0A2W4T408-F1
#
_cell.length_a   1.000
_cell.length_b   1.000
_cell.length_c   1.000
_cell.angle_alpha   90.00
_cell.angle_beta   90.00
_cell.angle_gamma   90.00
#
_symmetry.space_group_name_H-M   'P 1'
#
loop_
_entity.id
_entity.type
_entity.pdbx_description
1 polymer ?
#
loop_
_entity_poly.entity_id
_entity_poly.type
_entity_poly.pdbx_seq_one_letter_code
_entity_poly.pdbx_strand_id
1 'polypeptide(L)'
;MSPWEARFFQLCALVASWSDDRSRQVGAVIVDTENNVLSIGYNGFPRRVDSVRSHRHSREGGEKYLWIEHAERNAIYSAVRSGASTRGARMFVSLFPCADCARAIIQSGILELNCFARPLSDERFDKSFDVATTMLLEAGVTVNQFAKI
;
A
#
# COMPACT_ATOMS: atom_id res chain seq x y z
N MET A 1 -9.12 -13.34 -11.86
CA MET A 1 -8.75 -13.28 -10.44
C MET A 1 -8.92 -14.68 -9.85
N SER A 2 -7.89 -15.25 -9.22
CA SER A 2 -7.98 -16.52 -8.50
C SER A 2 -8.78 -16.38 -7.19
N PRO A 3 -9.28 -17.49 -6.58
CA PRO A 3 -9.96 -17.43 -5.29
C PRO A 3 -9.10 -16.81 -4.18
N TRP A 4 -7.78 -17.03 -4.22
CA TRP A 4 -6.85 -16.44 -3.25
C TRP A 4 -6.68 -14.95 -3.45
N GLU A 5 -6.48 -14.48 -4.68
CA GLU A 5 -6.44 -13.05 -4.99
C GLU A 5 -7.72 -12.34 -4.51
N ALA A 6 -8.89 -12.93 -4.75
CA ALA A 6 -10.17 -12.36 -4.31
C ALA A 6 -10.25 -12.22 -2.77
N ARG A 7 -9.82 -13.26 -2.03
CA ARG A 7 -9.76 -13.23 -0.56
C ARG A 7 -8.79 -12.17 -0.05
N PHE A 8 -7.62 -12.04 -0.66
CA PHE A 8 -6.63 -11.04 -0.25
C PHE A 8 -7.07 -9.61 -0.58
N PHE A 9 -7.76 -9.38 -1.69
CA PHE A 9 -8.37 -8.08 -1.97
C PHE A 9 -9.53 -7.76 -1.02
N GLN A 10 -10.35 -8.75 -0.65
CA GLN A 10 -11.37 -8.58 0.41
C GLN A 10 -10.71 -8.22 1.75
N LEU A 11 -9.60 -8.88 2.09
CA LEU A 11 -8.82 -8.53 3.29
C LEU A 11 -8.22 -7.13 3.19
N CYS A 12 -7.72 -6.71 2.02
CA CYS A 12 -7.27 -5.33 1.81
C CYS A 12 -8.41 -4.33 2.07
N ALA A 13 -9.62 -4.61 1.59
CA ALA A 13 -10.78 -3.76 1.82
C ALA A 13 -11.16 -3.69 3.32
N LEU A 14 -11.14 -4.83 4.02
CA LEU A 14 -11.35 -4.88 5.46
C LEU A 14 -10.30 -4.06 6.21
N VAL A 15 -9.02 -4.26 5.91
CA VAL A 15 -7.91 -3.54 6.56
C VAL A 15 -7.96 -2.05 6.25
N ALA A 16 -8.34 -1.66 5.03
CA ALA A 16 -8.54 -0.26 4.66
C ALA A 16 -9.59 0.44 5.55
N SER A 17 -10.63 -0.28 6.00
CA SER A 17 -11.67 0.28 6.89
C SER A 17 -11.15 0.74 8.26
N TRP A 18 -9.93 0.36 8.64
CA TRP A 18 -9.28 0.79 9.89
C TRP A 18 -8.52 2.11 9.75
N SER A 19 -8.49 2.68 8.55
CA SER A 19 -7.81 3.94 8.26
C SER A 19 -8.50 5.13 8.92
N ASP A 20 -7.71 5.96 9.62
CA ASP A 20 -8.15 7.25 10.16
C ASP A 20 -8.21 8.35 9.07
N ASP A 21 -7.76 8.08 7.84
CA ASP A 21 -7.75 9.05 6.75
C ASP A 21 -9.18 9.37 6.29
N ARG A 22 -9.58 10.64 6.41
CA ARG A 22 -10.94 11.10 6.08
C ARG A 22 -11.23 11.21 4.58
N SER A 23 -10.22 11.06 3.74
CA SER A 23 -10.34 11.31 2.29
C SER A 23 -10.21 10.06 1.44
N ARG A 24 -9.33 9.14 1.81
CA ARG A 24 -9.13 7.90 1.07
C ARG A 24 -8.61 6.81 1.97
N GLN A 25 -9.27 5.66 1.95
CA GLN A 25 -8.88 4.48 2.71
C GLN A 25 -8.20 3.47 1.77
N VAL A 26 -6.98 3.08 2.12
CA VAL A 26 -6.14 2.13 1.39
C VAL A 26 -5.69 1.06 2.36
N GLY A 27 -5.74 -0.19 1.91
CA GLY A 27 -5.29 -1.35 2.67
C GLY A 27 -4.31 -2.16 1.85
N ALA A 28 -3.35 -2.77 2.54
CA ALA A 28 -2.33 -3.63 1.98
C ALA A 28 -2.16 -4.90 2.84
N VAL A 29 -1.88 -6.01 2.18
CA VAL A 29 -1.65 -7.33 2.78
C VAL A 29 -0.40 -7.91 2.14
N ILE A 30 0.54 -8.38 2.96
CA ILE A 30 1.73 -9.09 2.49
C ILE A 30 1.56 -10.56 2.81
N VAL A 31 1.76 -11.41 1.81
CA VAL A 31 1.61 -12.86 1.91
C VAL A 31 2.83 -13.56 1.38
N ASP A 32 3.15 -14.74 1.91
CA ASP A 32 4.18 -15.59 1.36
C ASP A 32 3.70 -16.39 0.12
N THR A 33 4.56 -17.28 -0.36
CA THR A 33 4.29 -18.18 -1.49
C THR A 33 3.27 -19.26 -1.17
N GLU A 34 3.03 -19.54 0.12
CA GLU A 34 2.08 -20.55 0.60
C GLU A 34 0.71 -19.97 0.94
N ASN A 35 0.51 -18.66 0.72
CA ASN A 35 -0.70 -17.90 1.04
C ASN A 35 -0.89 -17.61 2.54
N ASN A 36 0.17 -17.70 3.36
CA ASN A 36 0.10 -17.23 4.74
C ASN A 36 0.21 -15.70 4.78
N VAL A 37 -0.61 -15.06 5.62
CA VAL A 37 -0.53 -13.62 5.84
C VAL A 37 0.66 -13.31 6.75
N LEU A 38 1.65 -12.61 6.21
CA LEU A 38 2.84 -12.19 6.94
C LEU A 38 2.60 -10.89 7.71
N SER A 39 1.93 -9.94 7.07
CA SER A 39 1.56 -8.68 7.68
C SER A 39 0.42 -7.98 6.92
N ILE A 40 -0.14 -6.97 7.56
CA ILE A 40 -1.19 -6.10 7.02
C ILE A 40 -0.87 -4.65 7.34
N GLY A 41 -1.37 -3.73 6.53
CA GLY A 41 -1.21 -2.30 6.72
C GLY A 41 -2.37 -1.52 6.12
N TYR A 42 -2.66 -0.37 6.70
CA TYR A 42 -3.59 0.62 6.17
C TYR A 42 -2.94 1.98 6.20
N ASN A 43 -3.40 2.92 5.39
CA ASN A 43 -2.91 4.29 5.46
C ASN A 43 -3.44 4.98 6.73
N GLY A 44 -2.57 5.64 7.48
CA GLY A 44 -2.96 6.26 8.74
C GLY A 44 -1.80 6.93 9.45
N PHE A 45 -2.08 7.50 10.61
CA PHE A 45 -1.07 8.14 11.43
C PHE A 45 -0.07 7.11 11.97
N PRO A 46 1.22 7.48 12.12
CA PRO A 46 2.18 6.64 12.82
C PRO A 46 1.67 6.27 14.22
N ARG A 47 2.10 5.10 14.71
CA ARG A 47 1.66 4.58 16.00
C ARG A 47 1.91 5.61 17.11
N ARG A 48 0.89 5.83 17.95
CA ARG A 48 0.90 6.79 19.08
C ARG A 48 0.93 8.27 18.68
N VAL A 49 0.71 8.60 17.41
CA VAL A 49 0.50 9.99 16.96
C VAL A 49 -1.01 10.30 17.00
N ASP A 50 -1.37 11.44 17.58
CA ASP A 50 -2.76 11.89 17.74
C ASP A 50 -3.43 12.20 16.39
N SER A 51 -4.38 11.35 15.99
CA SER A 51 -5.17 11.46 14.76
C SER A 51 -6.46 12.28 14.93
N VAL A 52 -6.79 12.79 16.11
CA VAL A 52 -8.04 13.55 16.35
C VAL A 52 -7.92 14.99 15.83
N ARG A 53 -6.69 15.54 15.77
CA ARG A 53 -6.41 16.92 15.33
C ARG A 53 -6.80 17.15 13.87
N SER A 54 -7.89 17.89 13.64
CA SER A 54 -8.46 18.14 12.32
C SER A 54 -7.48 18.77 11.32
N HIS A 55 -6.65 19.73 11.74
CA HIS A 55 -5.69 20.39 10.82
C HIS A 55 -4.71 19.40 10.17
N ARG A 56 -4.36 18.31 10.87
CA ARG A 56 -3.45 17.27 10.36
C ARG A 56 -4.05 16.42 9.25
N HIS A 57 -5.37 16.50 9.04
CA HIS A 57 -6.05 15.84 7.92
C HIS A 57 -6.19 16.76 6.71
N SER A 58 -5.76 18.02 6.83
CA SER A 58 -5.95 19.01 5.77
C SER A 58 -5.15 18.68 4.53
N ARG A 59 -5.82 18.61 3.39
CA ARG A 59 -5.17 18.50 2.08
C ARG A 59 -4.66 19.87 1.59
N GLU A 60 -5.25 20.95 2.09
CA GLU A 60 -4.82 22.32 1.79
C GLU A 60 -3.41 22.54 2.34
N GLY A 61 -2.53 23.12 1.51
CA GLY A 61 -1.11 23.28 1.85
C GLY A 61 -0.31 21.97 1.96
N GLY A 62 -0.96 20.81 1.80
CA GLY A 62 -0.31 19.50 1.85
C GLY A 62 -0.04 18.95 3.26
N GLU A 63 -0.60 19.53 4.30
CA GLU A 63 -0.36 19.16 5.71
C GLU A 63 -0.54 17.66 5.97
N LYS A 64 -1.66 17.09 5.51
CA LYS A 64 -2.00 15.66 5.62
C LYS A 64 -0.85 14.73 5.24
N TYR A 65 -0.13 15.08 4.18
CA TYR A 65 0.89 14.22 3.60
C TYR A 65 2.20 14.22 4.39
N LEU A 66 2.32 15.09 5.40
CA LEU A 66 3.41 15.08 6.38
C LEU A 66 3.11 14.14 7.56
N TRP A 67 1.83 13.84 7.82
CA TRP A 67 1.39 13.10 9.01
C TRP A 67 1.00 11.66 8.73
N ILE A 68 0.51 11.36 7.53
CA ILE A 68 -0.05 10.05 7.20
C ILE A 68 0.97 9.19 6.47
N GLU A 69 1.11 7.96 6.95
CA GLU A 69 1.85 6.92 6.27
C GLU A 69 0.93 6.09 5.36
N HIS A 70 1.46 5.58 4.25
CA HIS A 70 0.76 4.77 3.26
C HIS A 70 0.61 3.31 3.71
N ALA A 71 -0.40 2.63 3.18
CA ALA A 71 -0.74 1.26 3.57
C ALA A 71 0.39 0.28 3.28
N GLU A 72 1.03 0.41 2.13
CA GLU A 72 2.12 -0.44 1.63
C GLU A 72 3.32 -0.38 2.58
N ARG A 73 3.74 0.84 2.95
CA ARG A 73 4.84 1.05 3.89
C ARG A 73 4.48 0.59 5.30
N ASN A 74 3.25 0.86 5.76
CA ASN A 74 2.77 0.35 7.05
C ASN A 74 2.72 -1.18 7.12
N ALA A 75 2.40 -1.87 6.01
CA ALA A 75 2.44 -3.33 5.96
C ALA A 75 3.89 -3.85 6.08
N ILE A 76 4.84 -3.21 5.40
CA ILE A 76 6.28 -3.53 5.51
C ILE A 76 6.78 -3.27 6.93
N TYR A 77 6.49 -2.11 7.52
CA TYR A 77 6.88 -1.78 8.90
C TYR A 77 6.27 -2.74 9.91
N SER A 78 5.03 -3.20 9.67
CA SER A 78 4.39 -4.19 10.53
C SER A 78 5.07 -5.56 10.44
N ALA A 79 5.53 -5.98 9.25
CA ALA A 79 6.33 -7.20 9.09
C ALA A 79 7.68 -7.10 9.83
N VAL A 80 8.39 -5.97 9.69
CA VAL A 80 9.65 -5.73 10.42
C VAL A 80 9.44 -5.82 11.92
N ARG A 81 8.37 -5.22 12.45
CA ARG A 81 8.07 -5.26 13.88
C ARG A 81 7.69 -6.65 14.40
N SER A 82 7.07 -7.50 13.57
CA SER A 82 6.72 -8.88 13.95
C SER A 82 7.87 -9.87 13.71
N GLY A 83 8.96 -9.44 13.07
CA GLY A 83 10.05 -10.31 12.65
C GLY A 83 9.72 -11.15 11.41
N ALA A 84 8.65 -10.85 10.68
CA ALA A 84 8.29 -11.53 9.45
C ALA A 84 9.15 -11.03 8.28
N SER A 85 9.79 -11.94 7.56
CA SER A 85 10.55 -11.60 6.34
C SER A 85 9.60 -11.36 5.17
N THR A 86 9.75 -10.23 4.49
CA THR A 86 9.03 -9.89 3.24
C THR A 86 9.79 -10.33 1.98
N ARG A 87 11.00 -10.88 2.12
CA ARG A 87 11.82 -11.30 0.97
C ARG A 87 11.14 -12.44 0.21
N GLY A 88 10.93 -12.26 -1.08
CA GLY A 88 10.23 -13.20 -1.96
C GLY A 88 8.71 -13.17 -1.82
N ALA A 89 8.16 -12.30 -0.95
CA ALA A 89 6.73 -12.22 -0.71
C ALA A 89 5.97 -11.53 -1.84
N ARG A 90 4.64 -11.60 -1.74
CA ARG A 90 3.68 -10.93 -2.63
C ARG A 90 2.88 -9.91 -1.83
N MET A 91 2.69 -8.72 -2.38
CA MET A 91 1.86 -7.67 -1.78
C MET A 91 0.55 -7.52 -2.56
N PHE A 92 -0.56 -7.48 -1.83
CA PHE A 92 -1.86 -7.05 -2.33
C PHE A 92 -2.15 -5.67 -1.79
N VAL A 93 -2.64 -4.75 -2.63
CA VAL A 93 -2.97 -3.38 -2.21
C VAL A 93 -4.20 -2.86 -2.96
N SER A 94 -5.08 -2.12 -2.27
CA SER A 94 -6.33 -1.60 -2.85
C SER A 94 -6.14 -0.40 -3.81
N LEU A 95 -4.91 0.04 -4.03
CA LEU A 95 -4.54 1.15 -4.92
C LEU A 95 -3.12 0.94 -5.47
N PHE A 96 -2.89 1.31 -6.73
CA PHE A 96 -1.55 1.36 -7.32
C PHE A 96 -0.59 2.26 -6.49
N PRO A 97 0.62 1.79 -6.16
CA PRO A 97 1.51 2.49 -5.24
C PRO A 97 2.14 3.75 -5.84
N CYS A 98 2.42 4.75 -4.99
CA CYS A 98 3.26 5.89 -5.36
C CYS A 98 4.74 5.49 -5.45
N ALA A 99 5.59 6.38 -5.98
CA ALA A 99 7.04 6.14 -6.13
C ALA A 99 7.72 5.76 -4.80
N ASP A 100 7.34 6.38 -3.69
CA ASP A 100 7.91 6.06 -2.38
C ASP A 100 7.53 4.66 -1.89
N CYS A 101 6.30 4.23 -2.13
CA CYS A 101 5.86 2.87 -1.85
C CYS A 101 6.56 1.86 -2.76
N ALA A 102 6.72 2.17 -4.05
CA ALA A 102 7.49 1.34 -4.98
C ALA A 102 8.94 1.14 -4.52
N ARG A 103 9.63 2.20 -4.08
CA ARG A 103 10.98 2.08 -3.49
C ARG A 103 11.00 1.15 -2.29
N ALA A 104 10.01 1.25 -1.39
CA ALA A 104 9.91 0.39 -0.22
C ALA A 104 9.62 -1.08 -0.58
N ILE A 105 8.73 -1.33 -1.54
CA ILE A 105 8.42 -2.66 -2.06
C ILE A 105 9.68 -3.33 -2.60
N ILE A 106 10.43 -2.62 -3.46
CA ILE A 106 11.69 -3.11 -4.04
C ILE A 106 12.71 -3.42 -2.94
N GLN A 107 12.98 -2.47 -2.05
CA GLN A 107 14.02 -2.62 -1.03
C GLN A 107 13.66 -3.64 0.07
N SER A 108 12.38 -3.94 0.24
CA SER A 108 11.91 -5.00 1.17
C SER A 108 11.94 -6.40 0.55
N GLY A 109 12.35 -6.53 -0.71
CA GLY A 109 12.51 -7.81 -1.41
C GLY A 109 11.20 -8.46 -1.83
N ILE A 110 10.11 -7.70 -1.91
CA ILE A 110 8.82 -8.18 -2.43
C ILE A 110 8.94 -8.31 -3.95
N LEU A 111 8.54 -9.46 -4.49
CA LEU A 111 8.74 -9.79 -5.91
C LEU A 111 7.46 -9.71 -6.75
N GLU A 112 6.30 -9.62 -6.10
CA GLU A 112 5.01 -9.54 -6.78
C GLU A 112 4.12 -8.49 -6.12
N LEU A 113 3.54 -7.62 -6.94
CA LEU A 113 2.60 -6.59 -6.55
C LEU A 113 1.28 -6.80 -7.27
N ASN A 114 0.22 -7.07 -6.51
CA ASN A 114 -1.15 -7.23 -6.96
C ASN A 114 -1.96 -6.01 -6.52
N CYS A 115 -2.46 -5.22 -7.47
CA CYS A 115 -3.14 -3.97 -7.15
C CYS A 115 -4.32 -3.69 -8.09
N PHE A 116 -5.25 -2.83 -7.64
CA PHE A 116 -6.21 -2.25 -8.57
C PHE A 116 -5.55 -1.15 -9.42
N ALA A 117 -6.10 -0.93 -10.62
CA ALA A 117 -5.61 0.09 -11.54
C ALA A 117 -5.53 1.49 -10.88
N ARG A 118 -4.55 2.28 -11.34
CA ARG A 118 -4.39 3.68 -10.93
C ARG A 118 -5.62 4.52 -11.27
N PRO A 119 -5.93 5.60 -10.53
CA PRO A 119 -6.95 6.57 -10.93
C PRO A 119 -6.66 7.11 -12.34
N LEU A 120 -7.72 7.47 -13.09
CA LEU A 120 -7.58 8.00 -14.46
C LEU A 120 -6.86 9.36 -14.49
N SER A 121 -7.06 10.18 -13.46
CA SER A 121 -6.32 11.42 -13.24
C SER A 121 -6.13 11.66 -11.75
N ASP A 122 -4.89 11.99 -11.38
CA ASP A 122 -4.55 12.54 -10.08
C ASP A 122 -3.35 13.46 -10.28
N GLU A 123 -3.61 14.75 -10.54
CA GLU A 123 -2.58 15.75 -10.89
C GLU A 123 -1.38 15.75 -9.93
N ARG A 124 -1.60 15.35 -8.66
CA ARG A 124 -0.56 15.28 -7.64
C ARG A 124 0.30 14.02 -7.72
N PHE A 125 -0.28 12.89 -8.13
CA PHE A 125 0.37 11.58 -8.10
C PHE A 125 0.69 10.99 -9.47
N ASP A 126 0.20 11.54 -10.59
CA ASP A 126 0.41 10.99 -11.93
C ASP A 126 1.90 10.75 -12.24
N LYS A 127 2.75 11.78 -12.04
CA LYS A 127 4.21 11.65 -12.17
C LYS A 127 4.78 10.59 -11.23
N SER A 128 4.24 10.49 -10.01
CA SER A 128 4.68 9.48 -9.03
C SER A 128 4.34 8.06 -9.47
N PHE A 129 3.17 7.85 -10.08
CA PHE A 129 2.75 6.57 -10.63
C PHE A 129 3.57 6.16 -11.86
N ASP A 130 3.92 7.12 -12.73
CA ASP A 130 4.78 6.85 -13.87
C ASP A 130 6.18 6.39 -13.41
N VAL A 131 6.79 7.14 -12.48
CA VAL A 131 8.10 6.77 -11.90
C VAL A 131 8.04 5.45 -11.14
N ALA A 132 6.96 5.20 -10.38
CA ALA A 132 6.75 3.91 -9.71
C ALA A 132 6.71 2.74 -10.71
N THR A 133 6.01 2.92 -11.83
CA THR A 133 5.91 1.91 -12.89
C THR A 133 7.29 1.59 -13.47
N THR A 134 8.08 2.62 -13.79
CA THR A 134 9.45 2.44 -14.28
C THR A 134 10.33 1.68 -13.28
N MET A 135 10.34 2.10 -12.00
CA MET A 135 11.17 1.46 -10.98
C MET A 135 10.78 -0.01 -10.73
N LEU A 136 9.48 -0.31 -10.66
CA LEU A 136 9.00 -1.67 -10.43
C LEU A 136 9.40 -2.60 -11.58
N LEU A 137 9.29 -2.10 -12.82
CA LEU A 137 9.70 -2.83 -14.02
C LEU A 137 11.22 -3.07 -14.05
N GLU A 138 12.03 -2.03 -13.84
CA GLU A 138 13.50 -2.13 -13.82
C GLU A 138 14.01 -3.06 -12.72
N ALA A 139 13.34 -3.08 -11.56
CA ALA A 139 13.67 -3.95 -10.45
C ALA A 139 13.21 -5.41 -10.62
N GLY A 140 12.46 -5.72 -11.68
CA GLY A 140 11.94 -7.06 -11.95
C GLY A 140 10.82 -7.49 -10.99
N VAL A 141 10.06 -6.53 -10.44
CA VAL A 141 8.86 -6.83 -9.65
C VAL A 141 7.71 -7.14 -10.60
N THR A 142 7.08 -8.30 -10.44
CA THR A 142 5.89 -8.67 -11.22
C THR A 142 4.71 -7.81 -10.77
N VAL A 143 4.11 -7.03 -11.66
CA VAL A 143 2.96 -6.17 -11.35
C VAL A 143 1.70 -6.67 -12.04
N ASN A 144 0.72 -7.10 -11.25
CA ASN A 144 -0.59 -7.53 -11.72
C ASN A 144 -1.63 -6.46 -11.37
N GLN A 145 -2.31 -5.94 -12.40
CA GLN A 145 -3.38 -4.96 -12.24
C GLN A 145 -4.76 -5.60 -12.44
N PHE A 146 -5.67 -5.32 -11.51
CA PHE A 146 -7.04 -5.82 -11.53
C PHE A 146 -8.05 -4.69 -11.71
N ALA A 147 -9.20 -5.01 -12.30
CA ALA A 147 -10.34 -4.10 -12.33
C ALA A 147 -11.01 -4.06 -10.95
N LYS A 148 -11.48 -2.88 -10.54
CA LYS A 148 -12.32 -2.75 -9.34
C LYS A 148 -13.67 -3.43 -9.60
N ILE A 149 -14.13 -4.19 -8.61
CA ILE A 149 -15.47 -4.78 -8.59
C ILE A 149 -16.46 -3.71 -8.13
#